data_AF-A0A7J9QCL4-F1
#
_entry.id   AF-A0A7J9QCL4-F1
#
_cell.length_a   1.000
_cell.length_b   1.000
_cell.length_c   1.000
_cell.angle_alpha   90.00
_cell.angle_beta   90.00
_cell.angle_gamma   90.00
#
_symmetry.space_group_name_H-M   'P 1'
#
loop_
_entity.id
_entity.type
_entity.pdbx_description
1 polymer ?
#
loop_
_entity_poly.entity_id
_entity_poly.type
_entity_poly.pdbx_seq_one_letter_code
_entity_poly.pdbx_strand_id
1 'polypeptide(L)'
;SAFSKMAFLFDEIIRLRIVQYSNEGDSAELLYLLNLVPINRKIRTFLDWKVFVPEFTRDMSRLFEVRNDTVHCISLNEVSYNPKAKISLSSPSGFKKFTTDFQKAWMELLKIYVKEQQKLDFEKISID
;
A
#
# COMPACT_ATOMS: atom_id res chain seq x y z
N SER A 1 8.62 9.67 1.92
CA SER A 1 8.83 8.83 3.13
C SER A 1 8.67 7.35 2.77
N ALA A 2 8.89 6.40 3.70
CA ALA A 2 8.68 4.97 3.44
C ALA A 2 7.22 4.63 3.05
N PHE A 3 6.25 5.29 3.71
CA PHE A 3 4.84 5.20 3.33
C PHE A 3 4.55 5.73 1.92
N SER A 4 5.24 6.78 1.47
CA SER A 4 5.11 7.27 0.08
C SER A 4 5.54 6.21 -0.93
N LYS A 5 6.57 5.41 -0.63
CA LYS A 5 7.00 4.31 -1.52
C LYS A 5 5.96 3.19 -1.60
N MET A 6 5.30 2.86 -0.48
CA MET A 6 4.18 1.92 -0.49
C MET A 6 2.99 2.46 -1.28
N ALA A 7 2.63 3.74 -1.08
CA ALA A 7 1.56 4.39 -1.82
C ALA A 7 1.85 4.42 -3.33
N PHE A 8 3.09 4.69 -3.72
CA PHE A 8 3.52 4.60 -5.12
C PHE A 8 3.28 3.20 -5.68
N LEU A 9 3.70 2.13 -4.98
CA LEU A 9 3.43 0.77 -5.45
C LEU A 9 1.94 0.43 -5.51
N PHE A 10 1.10 1.03 -4.66
CA PHE A 10 -0.35 0.86 -4.79
C PHE A 10 -0.84 1.43 -6.12
N ASP A 11 -0.39 2.63 -6.47
CA ASP A 11 -0.79 3.29 -7.71
C ASP A 11 -0.30 2.51 -8.93
N GLU A 12 0.92 1.99 -8.87
CA GLU A 12 1.47 1.13 -9.93
C GLU A 12 0.68 -0.18 -10.07
N ILE A 13 0.31 -0.85 -8.97
CA ILE A 13 -0.52 -2.06 -9.03
C ILE A 13 -1.90 -1.75 -9.64
N ILE A 14 -2.51 -0.61 -9.29
CA ILE A 14 -3.79 -0.19 -9.86
C ILE A 14 -3.64 0.11 -11.36
N ARG A 15 -2.58 0.80 -11.75
CA ARG A 15 -2.25 1.08 -13.16
C ARG A 15 -2.07 -0.21 -13.96
N LEU A 16 -1.29 -1.17 -13.46
CA LEU A 16 -1.12 -2.48 -14.09
C LEU A 16 -2.46 -3.20 -14.33
N ARG A 17 -3.42 -3.03 -13.42
CA ARG A 17 -4.74 -3.65 -13.51
C ARG A 17 -5.71 -2.93 -14.45
N ILE A 18 -5.71 -1.60 -14.44
CA ILE A 18 -6.66 -0.77 -15.21
C ILE A 18 -6.16 -0.56 -16.63
N VAL A 19 -4.92 -0.13 -16.78
CA VAL A 19 -4.44 0.39 -18.07
C VAL A 19 -4.19 -0.77 -19.03
N GLN A 20 -3.61 -1.88 -18.56
CA GLN A 20 -3.19 -3.09 -19.29
C GLN A 20 -2.43 -2.88 -20.63
N TYR A 21 -2.72 -1.83 -21.43
CA TYR A 21 -2.33 -1.60 -22.82
C TYR A 21 -2.44 -0.14 -23.34
N SER A 22 -2.93 0.89 -22.63
CA SER A 22 -3.16 2.23 -23.24
C SER A 22 -2.10 3.31 -22.96
N ASN A 23 -1.89 4.15 -23.99
CA ASN A 23 -0.86 5.19 -24.20
C ASN A 23 -0.52 6.09 -23.00
N GLU A 24 0.70 6.64 -23.03
CA GLU A 24 1.31 7.51 -22.01
C GLU A 24 0.42 8.71 -21.56
N GLY A 25 -0.52 9.16 -22.40
CA GLY A 25 -1.47 10.25 -22.09
C GLY A 25 -2.51 9.89 -21.02
N ASP A 26 -3.16 8.72 -21.12
CA ASP A 26 -4.20 8.27 -20.17
C ASP A 26 -3.60 7.96 -18.79
N SER A 27 -2.31 7.61 -18.76
CA SER A 27 -1.58 7.23 -17.55
C SER A 27 -1.36 8.41 -16.59
N ALA A 28 -1.19 9.63 -17.11
CA ALA A 28 -0.98 10.82 -16.29
C ALA A 28 -2.27 11.27 -15.59
N GLU A 29 -3.40 11.28 -16.31
CA GLU A 29 -4.71 11.59 -15.75
C GLU A 29 -5.14 10.52 -14.73
N LEU A 30 -4.91 9.24 -15.05
CA LEU A 30 -5.15 8.16 -14.08
C LEU A 30 -4.32 8.34 -12.81
N LEU A 31 -3.03 8.69 -12.91
CA LEU A 31 -2.21 8.92 -11.72
C LEU A 31 -2.70 10.10 -10.88
N TYR A 32 -3.12 11.17 -11.54
CA TYR A 32 -3.73 12.30 -10.86
C TYR A 32 -4.97 11.85 -10.08
N LEU A 33 -5.88 11.11 -10.71
CA LEU A 33 -7.08 10.57 -10.06
C LEU A 33 -6.71 9.64 -8.90
N LEU A 34 -5.74 8.74 -9.09
CA LEU A 34 -5.29 7.83 -8.04
C LEU A 34 -4.70 8.58 -6.85
N ASN A 35 -3.97 9.68 -7.05
CA ASN A 35 -3.46 10.52 -5.96
C ASN A 35 -4.57 11.16 -5.12
N LEU A 36 -5.76 11.38 -5.70
CA LEU A 36 -6.94 11.88 -4.97
C LEU A 36 -7.65 10.79 -4.16
N VAL A 37 -7.44 9.51 -4.49
CA VAL A 37 -8.08 8.40 -3.79
C VAL A 37 -7.41 8.17 -2.42
N PRO A 38 -8.17 8.18 -1.31
CA PRO A 38 -7.62 7.89 0.01
C PRO A 38 -6.98 6.49 0.06
N ILE A 39 -5.83 6.36 0.73
CA ILE A 39 -5.10 5.09 0.80
C ILE A 39 -5.97 3.94 1.32
N ASN A 40 -6.81 4.17 2.34
CA ASN A 40 -7.69 3.13 2.87
C ASN A 40 -8.70 2.61 1.83
N ARG A 41 -9.10 3.46 0.87
CA ARG A 41 -9.93 3.02 -0.26
C ARG A 41 -9.12 2.14 -1.21
N LYS A 42 -7.86 2.50 -1.53
CA LYS A 42 -6.96 1.66 -2.33
C LYS A 42 -6.73 0.28 -1.69
N ILE A 43 -6.46 0.24 -0.38
CA ILE A 43 -6.28 -1.02 0.37
C ILE A 43 -7.52 -1.92 0.27
N ARG A 44 -8.72 -1.35 0.42
CA ARG A 44 -9.98 -2.09 0.27
C ARG A 44 -10.16 -2.61 -1.16
N THR A 45 -9.88 -1.78 -2.15
CA THR A 45 -9.93 -2.19 -3.56
C THR A 45 -9.03 -3.40 -3.85
N PHE A 46 -7.83 -3.47 -3.26
CA PHE A 46 -6.96 -4.63 -3.44
C PHE A 46 -7.51 -5.92 -2.84
N LEU A 47 -8.26 -5.84 -1.73
CA LEU A 47 -8.98 -6.98 -1.18
C LEU A 47 -10.09 -7.43 -2.14
N ASP A 48 -10.89 -6.48 -2.62
CA ASP A 48 -12.01 -6.76 -3.54
C ASP A 48 -11.50 -7.41 -4.85
N TRP A 49 -10.35 -6.97 -5.35
CA TRP A 49 -9.69 -7.52 -6.53
C TRP A 49 -8.88 -8.80 -6.26
N LYS A 50 -8.88 -9.30 -5.02
CA LYS A 50 -8.10 -10.48 -4.60
C LYS A 50 -6.59 -10.33 -4.86
N VAL A 51 -6.09 -9.10 -4.90
CA VAL A 51 -4.66 -8.79 -4.95
C VAL A 51 -4.06 -8.93 -3.55
N PHE A 52 -4.77 -8.42 -2.54
CA PHE A 52 -4.41 -8.63 -1.13
C PHE A 52 -5.27 -9.74 -0.52
N VAL A 53 -4.64 -10.60 0.26
CA VAL A 53 -5.36 -11.52 1.14
C VAL A 53 -5.93 -10.76 2.34
N PRO A 54 -6.98 -11.28 3.02
CA PRO A 54 -7.61 -10.58 4.14
C PRO A 54 -6.64 -10.20 5.27
N GLU A 55 -5.71 -11.10 5.59
CA GLU A 55 -4.72 -10.88 6.65
C GLU A 55 -3.78 -9.73 6.31
N PHE A 56 -3.25 -9.71 5.09
CA PHE A 56 -2.37 -8.66 4.60
C PHE A 56 -3.09 -7.31 4.49
N THR A 57 -4.36 -7.33 4.05
CA THR A 57 -5.21 -6.12 3.98
C THR A 57 -5.36 -5.47 5.36
N ARG A 58 -5.64 -6.30 6.38
CA ARG A 58 -5.76 -5.85 7.77
C ARG A 58 -4.44 -5.27 8.27
N ASP A 59 -3.33 -5.93 7.99
CA ASP A 59 -2.01 -5.48 8.44
C ASP A 59 -1.62 -4.14 7.78
N MET A 60 -1.86 -3.98 6.47
CA MET A 60 -1.65 -2.70 5.77
C MET A 60 -2.53 -1.59 6.31
N SER A 61 -3.82 -1.87 6.58
CA SER A 61 -4.74 -0.88 7.14
C SER A 61 -4.22 -0.33 8.47
N ARG A 62 -3.77 -1.22 9.37
CA ARG A 62 -3.20 -0.83 10.68
C ARG A 62 -1.91 -0.04 10.58
N LEU A 63 -1.05 -0.35 9.60
CA LEU A 63 0.17 0.43 9.38
C LEU A 63 -0.18 1.86 8.91
N PHE A 64 -1.17 2.01 8.05
CA PHE A 64 -1.60 3.32 7.56
C PHE A 64 -2.45 4.10 8.58
N GLU A 65 -3.18 3.43 9.47
CA GLU A 65 -3.78 4.03 10.67
C GLU A 65 -2.70 4.69 11.54
N VAL A 66 -1.63 3.95 11.86
CA VAL A 66 -0.50 4.51 12.62
C VAL A 66 0.10 5.73 11.92
N ARG A 67 0.27 5.70 10.59
CA ARG A 67 0.75 6.86 9.84
C ARG A 67 -0.19 8.04 9.98
N ASN A 68 -1.50 7.80 9.91
CA ASN A 68 -2.51 8.83 10.05
C ASN A 68 -2.46 9.46 11.46
N ASP A 69 -2.49 8.62 12.49
CA ASP A 69 -2.44 9.04 13.88
C ASP A 69 -1.15 9.82 14.17
N THR A 70 0.00 9.37 13.65
CA THR A 70 1.28 10.07 13.80
C THR A 70 1.30 11.45 13.14
N VAL A 71 0.57 11.64 12.04
CA VAL A 71 0.48 12.94 11.37
C VAL A 71 -0.39 13.93 12.16
N HIS A 72 -1.32 13.41 12.96
CA HIS A 72 -2.29 14.22 13.70
C HIS A 72 -2.04 14.29 15.21
N CYS A 73 -1.05 13.55 15.74
CA CYS A 73 -0.76 13.55 17.17
C CYS A 73 0.02 14.80 17.60
N ILE A 74 -0.23 15.25 18.83
CA ILE A 74 0.59 16.27 19.49
C ILE A 74 1.82 15.60 20.12
N SER A 75 1.64 14.39 20.64
CA SER A 75 2.69 13.57 21.23
C SER A 75 2.62 12.12 20.73
N LEU A 76 3.76 11.49 20.52
CA LEU A 76 3.83 10.08 20.12
C LEU A 76 3.20 9.12 21.16
N ASN A 77 3.03 9.57 22.41
CA ASN A 77 2.32 8.82 23.45
C ASN A 77 0.83 8.58 23.12
N GLU A 78 0.25 9.38 22.23
CA GLU A 78 -1.14 9.25 21.76
C GLU A 78 -1.28 8.18 20.69
N VAL A 79 -0.18 7.78 20.06
CA VAL A 79 -0.19 6.87 18.91
C VAL A 79 0.00 5.43 19.39
N SER A 80 -0.90 4.56 18.94
CA SER A 80 -0.85 3.14 19.26
C SER A 80 -0.88 2.29 17.98
N TYR A 81 -0.06 1.23 17.96
CA TYR A 81 -0.09 0.21 16.93
C TYR A 81 -0.87 -1.03 17.42
N ASN A 82 -1.81 -1.55 16.62
CA ASN A 82 -2.68 -2.66 17.02
C ASN A 82 -2.59 -3.88 16.08
N PRO A 83 -1.46 -4.62 16.05
CA PRO A 83 -1.32 -5.81 15.20
C PRO A 83 -2.20 -6.98 15.69
N LYS A 84 -2.49 -7.04 16.99
CA LYS A 84 -3.37 -8.03 17.65
C LYS A 84 -3.90 -7.47 18.97
N ALA A 85 -3.02 -6.78 19.70
CA ALA A 85 -3.32 -6.00 20.88
C ALA A 85 -2.75 -4.59 20.71
N LYS A 86 -3.32 -3.62 21.44
CA LYS A 86 -2.88 -2.22 21.41
C LYS A 86 -1.50 -2.09 22.06
N ILE A 87 -0.55 -1.51 21.34
CA ILE A 87 0.83 -1.29 21.79
C ILE A 87 1.18 0.18 21.57
N SER A 88 1.75 0.85 22.57
CA SER A 88 2.18 2.24 22.42
C SER A 88 3.40 2.36 21.49
N LEU A 89 3.35 3.29 20.53
CA LEU A 89 4.51 3.59 19.69
C LEU A 89 5.61 4.37 20.40
N SER A 90 5.31 5.05 21.51
CA SER A 90 6.35 5.71 22.30
C SER A 90 7.25 4.73 23.06
N SER A 91 6.83 3.46 23.18
CA SER A 91 7.66 2.42 23.80
C SER A 91 8.70 1.88 22.80
N PRO A 92 9.97 1.66 23.22
CA PRO A 92 10.99 1.09 22.32
C PRO A 92 10.60 -0.27 21.73
N SER A 93 9.94 -1.12 22.52
CA SER A 93 9.45 -2.43 22.08
C SER A 93 8.30 -2.32 21.09
N GLY A 94 7.36 -1.40 21.33
CA GLY A 94 6.25 -1.11 20.42
C GLY A 94 6.71 -0.54 19.09
N PHE A 95 7.62 0.44 19.13
CA PHE A 95 8.23 0.97 17.92
C PHE A 95 9.00 -0.10 17.14
N LYS A 96 9.81 -0.93 17.82
CA LYS A 96 10.52 -2.05 17.19
C LYS A 96 9.57 -3.07 16.55
N LYS A 97 8.45 -3.36 17.19
CA LYS A 97 7.42 -4.27 16.64
C LYS A 97 6.79 -3.66 15.39
N PHE A 98 6.40 -2.39 15.45
CA PHE A 98 5.85 -1.66 14.30
C PHE A 98 6.83 -1.64 13.12
N THR A 99 8.11 -1.31 13.33
CA THR A 99 9.10 -1.27 12.25
C THR A 99 9.33 -2.65 11.64
N THR A 100 9.36 -3.70 12.46
CA THR A 100 9.47 -5.08 11.98
C THR A 100 8.28 -5.47 11.11
N ASP A 101 7.06 -5.16 11.55
CA ASP A 101 5.85 -5.50 10.80
C ASP A 101 5.74 -4.65 9.52
N PHE A 102 6.16 -3.38 9.56
CA PHE A 102 6.28 -2.53 8.38
C PHE A 102 7.25 -3.10 7.36
N GLN A 103 8.44 -3.54 7.77
CA GLN A 103 9.43 -4.14 6.88
C GLN A 103 8.91 -5.45 6.25
N LYS A 104 8.23 -6.28 7.03
CA LYS A 104 7.58 -7.49 6.50
C LYS A 104 6.52 -7.14 5.46
N ALA A 105 5.67 -6.16 5.77
CA ALA A 105 4.62 -5.73 4.86
C ALA A 105 5.18 -5.11 3.56
N TRP A 106 6.29 -4.37 3.66
CA TRP A 106 7.02 -3.87 2.50
C TRP A 106 7.52 -4.98 1.59
N MET A 107 8.17 -6.01 2.16
CA MET A 107 8.68 -7.13 1.39
C MET A 107 7.56 -7.92 0.71
N GLU A 108 6.43 -8.10 1.39
CA GLU A 108 5.26 -8.77 0.82
C GLU A 108 4.63 -7.94 -0.30
N LEU A 109 4.51 -6.61 -0.12
CA LEU A 109 4.01 -5.71 -1.16
C LEU A 109 4.86 -5.77 -2.42
N LEU A 110 6.19 -5.83 -2.29
CA LEU A 110 7.10 -5.98 -3.44
C LEU A 110 6.86 -7.29 -4.19
N LYS A 111 6.66 -8.41 -3.48
CA LYS A 111 6.34 -9.68 -4.13
C LYS A 111 5.01 -9.63 -4.86
N ILE A 112 4.00 -9.02 -4.26
CA ILE A 112 2.68 -8.83 -4.89
C ILE A 112 2.84 -7.98 -6.16
N TYR A 113 3.58 -6.87 -6.09
CA TYR A 113 3.83 -6.02 -7.24
C TYR A 113 4.48 -6.80 -8.40
N VAL A 114 5.56 -7.54 -8.14
CA VAL A 114 6.23 -8.37 -9.16
C VAL A 114 5.27 -9.43 -9.72
N LYS A 115 4.46 -10.07 -8.87
CA LYS A 115 3.46 -11.05 -9.31
C LYS A 115 2.38 -10.42 -10.19
N GLU A 116 1.94 -9.20 -9.90
CA GLU A 116 0.97 -8.48 -10.73
C GLU A 116 1.60 -8.06 -12.07
N GLN A 117 2.89 -7.67 -12.09
CA GLN A 117 3.61 -7.39 -13.34
C GLN A 117 3.70 -8.62 -14.24
N GLN A 118 3.94 -9.81 -13.67
CA GLN A 118 4.01 -11.07 -14.43
C GLN A 118 2.69 -11.50 -15.08
N LYS A 119 1.56 -10.89 -14.69
CA LYS A 119 0.25 -11.14 -15.32
C LYS A 119 0.06 -10.35 -16.61
N LEU A 120 0.94 -9.40 -16.90
CA LEU A 120 0.90 -8.69 -18.17
C LEU A 120 1.26 -9.66 -19.30
N ASP A 121 0.39 -9.70 -20.31
CA ASP A 121 0.64 -10.43 -21.53
C ASP A 121 1.44 -9.53 -22.48
N PHE A 122 2.76 -9.76 -22.50
CA PHE A 122 3.72 -8.98 -23.29
C PHE A 122 3.57 -9.18 -24.80
N GLU A 123 2.92 -10.25 -25.25
CA GLU A 123 2.68 -10.47 -26.69
C GLU A 123 1.64 -9.48 -27.24
N LYS A 124 0.73 -9.01 -26.39
CA LYS A 124 -0.17 -7.89 -26.73
C LYS A 124 0.47 -6.50 -26.56
N ILE A 125 1.69 -6.41 -26.01
CA ILE A 125 2.45 -5.17 -25.84
C ILE A 125 3.35 -4.91 -27.06
N SER A 126 3.65 -5.93 -27.90
CA SER A 126 4.37 -5.70 -29.14
C SER A 126 3.45 -4.97 -30.13
N ILE A 127 3.72 -3.70 -30.31
CA ILE A 127 3.23 -2.91 -31.44
C ILE A 127 4.01 -3.39 -32.66
N ASP A 128 3.32 -3.99 -33.64
CA ASP A 128 3.80 -4.01 -35.03
C ASP A 128 3.79 -2.59 -35.60
#